data_AF-A0AAX2UN64-F1
#
_entry.id   AF-A0AAX2UN64-F1
#
_cell.length_a   1.000
_cell.length_b   1.000
_cell.length_c   1.000
_cell.angle_alpha   90.00
_cell.angle_beta   90.00
_cell.angle_gamma   90.00
#
_symmetry.space_group_name_H-M   'P 1'
#
loop_
_entity.id
_entity.type
_entity.pdbx_description
1 polymer ?
#
loop_
_entity_poly.entity_id
_entity_poly.type
_entity_poly.pdbx_seq_one_letter_code
_entity_poly.pdbx_strand_id
1 'polypeptide(L)'
;AITLVQLDNGVVVGQVVGGAFAGQAAFAIQIDSATGVMTVEQYLSLDHPAEAVAGNSYNSYDESVALAASSLGVTVTLRDGDNDTVQSATADISGQVRFNDDGPRVAISVNSSAVAGLDESGASGTATLDTGAVVKGNDPDVSGAGYISKASSNGAVVTLTTEAYGADGAAVAGSK
;
A
#
# COMPACT_ATOMS: atom_id res chain seq x y z
N ALA A 1 18.99 11.13 12.72
CA ALA A 1 19.49 9.78 13.09
C ALA A 1 18.70 9.28 14.28
N ILE A 2 18.67 7.97 14.54
CA ILE A 2 17.98 7.38 15.70
C ILE A 2 18.99 6.52 16.48
N THR A 3 18.97 6.62 17.81
CA THR A 3 19.80 5.81 18.72
C THR A 3 18.92 5.03 19.67
N LEU A 4 19.30 3.79 19.99
CA LEU A 4 18.61 2.99 20.98
C LEU A 4 19.02 3.40 22.40
N VAL A 5 18.03 3.68 23.24
CA VAL A 5 18.21 4.04 24.65
C VAL A 5 17.37 3.10 25.49
N GLN A 6 18.00 2.36 26.40
CA GLN A 6 17.29 1.53 27.38
C GLN A 6 16.88 2.39 28.59
N LEU A 7 15.62 2.30 28.97
CA LEU A 7 15.06 2.93 30.17
C LEU A 7 15.12 1.98 31.38
N ASP A 8 14.99 2.53 32.58
CA ASP A 8 15.07 1.78 33.84
C ASP A 8 14.02 0.66 33.98
N ASN A 9 12.90 0.79 33.27
CA ASN A 9 11.83 -0.22 33.24
C ASN A 9 12.05 -1.33 32.19
N GLY A 10 13.18 -1.32 31.49
CA GLY A 10 13.53 -2.29 30.46
C GLY A 10 13.03 -1.96 29.05
N VAL A 11 12.24 -0.89 28.87
CA VAL A 11 11.82 -0.43 27.53
C VAL A 11 13.05 0.09 26.79
N VAL A 12 13.20 -0.30 25.53
CA VAL A 12 14.20 0.28 24.62
C VAL A 12 13.50 1.24 23.67
N VAL A 13 13.93 2.50 23.68
CA VAL A 13 13.38 3.57 22.83
C VAL A 13 14.35 3.88 21.70
N GLY A 14 13.85 3.91 20.46
CA GLY A 14 14.55 4.55 19.35
C GLY A 14 14.40 6.07 19.45
N GLN A 15 15.36 6.75 20.06
CA GLN A 15 15.33 8.19 20.27
C GLN A 15 15.92 8.95 19.07
N VAL A 16 15.21 9.99 18.61
CA VAL A 16 15.67 10.84 17.51
C VAL A 16 16.81 11.76 17.96
N VAL A 17 17.89 11.77 17.18
CA VAL A 17 19.05 12.63 17.36
C VAL A 17 19.01 13.78 16.35
N GLY A 18 18.86 15.00 16.89
CA GLY A 18 18.85 16.26 16.12
C GLY A 18 17.53 16.56 15.39
N GLY A 19 17.45 17.73 14.76
CA GLY A 19 16.28 18.17 14.00
C GLY A 19 15.05 18.52 14.86
N ALA A 20 13.90 18.65 14.21
CA ALA A 20 12.66 19.09 14.84
C ALA A 20 12.08 18.10 15.87
N PHE A 21 12.39 16.82 15.73
CA PHE A 21 11.93 15.75 16.63
C PHE A 21 13.00 15.32 17.64
N ALA A 22 14.09 16.07 17.80
CA ALA A 22 15.18 15.72 18.72
C ALA A 22 14.67 15.38 20.12
N GLY A 23 15.13 14.24 20.65
CA GLY A 23 14.75 13.75 21.99
C GLY A 23 13.41 13.00 22.03
N GLN A 24 12.60 13.05 20.98
CA GLN A 24 11.35 12.28 20.90
C GLN A 24 11.62 10.81 20.57
N ALA A 25 10.68 9.94 20.96
CA ALA A 25 10.69 8.54 20.59
C ALA A 25 10.15 8.37 19.16
N ALA A 26 10.92 7.73 18.27
CA ALA A 26 10.44 7.29 16.98
C ALA A 26 9.70 5.94 17.07
N PHE A 27 10.19 5.06 17.94
CA PHE A 27 9.57 3.78 18.29
C PHE A 27 10.01 3.33 19.69
N ALA A 28 9.30 2.36 20.27
CA ALA A 28 9.65 1.67 21.50
C ALA A 28 9.55 0.16 21.34
N ILE A 29 10.41 -0.57 22.04
CA ILE A 29 10.49 -2.03 22.04
C ILE A 29 10.48 -2.49 23.50
N GLN A 30 9.63 -3.46 23.82
CA GLN A 30 9.53 -4.05 25.15
C GLN A 30 9.39 -5.57 25.03
N ILE A 31 9.95 -6.30 25.99
CA ILE A 31 9.67 -7.72 26.19
C ILE A 31 8.96 -7.89 27.52
N ASP A 32 7.82 -8.57 27.50
CA ASP A 32 7.17 -9.01 28.73
C ASP A 32 8.02 -10.12 29.35
N SER A 33 8.53 -9.88 30.56
CA SER A 33 9.49 -10.80 31.19
C SER A 33 8.87 -12.10 31.70
N ALA A 34 7.54 -12.18 31.82
CA ALA A 34 6.83 -13.38 32.26
C ALA A 34 6.48 -14.30 31.09
N THR A 35 6.15 -13.73 29.93
CA THR A 35 5.67 -14.46 28.75
C THR A 35 6.69 -14.53 27.62
N GLY A 36 7.68 -13.63 27.60
CA GLY A 36 8.65 -13.50 26.52
C GLY A 36 8.10 -12.81 25.27
N VAL A 37 6.87 -12.29 25.30
CA VAL A 37 6.26 -11.61 24.14
C VAL A 37 6.95 -10.26 23.93
N MET A 38 7.46 -10.04 22.71
CA MET A 38 8.02 -8.77 22.28
C MET A 38 6.94 -7.89 21.65
N THR A 39 6.87 -6.64 22.09
CA THR A 39 6.00 -5.60 21.51
C THR A 39 6.87 -4.50 20.93
N VAL A 40 6.48 -4.02 19.74
CA VAL A 40 7.09 -2.86 19.08
C VAL A 40 5.98 -1.85 18.80
N GLU A 41 6.19 -0.61 19.22
CA GLU A 41 5.29 0.52 18.96
C GLU A 41 6.04 1.57 18.15
N GLN A 42 5.47 2.02 17.03
CA GLN A 42 6.03 3.08 16.21
C GLN A 42 5.22 4.36 16.40
N TYR A 43 5.91 5.48 16.67
CA TYR A 43 5.29 6.78 16.93
C TYR A 43 5.55 7.79 15.81
N LEU A 44 6.69 7.67 15.13
CA LEU A 44 7.07 8.53 14.00
C LEU A 44 7.27 7.68 12.74
N SER A 45 6.90 8.25 11.59
CA SER A 45 7.31 7.72 10.29
C SER A 45 8.84 7.65 10.23
N LEU A 46 9.35 6.55 9.72
CA LEU A 46 10.77 6.37 9.47
C LEU A 46 11.05 6.71 8.00
N ASP A 47 12.23 7.23 7.76
CA ASP A 47 12.71 7.50 6.40
C ASP A 47 13.24 6.19 5.81
N HIS A 48 12.66 5.78 4.68
CA HIS A 48 12.99 4.53 4.01
C HIS A 48 13.92 4.79 2.81
N PRO A 49 14.91 3.91 2.56
CA PRO A 49 15.86 4.13 1.48
C PRO A 49 15.20 4.04 0.11
N ALA A 50 15.81 4.65 -0.90
CA ALA A 50 15.42 4.50 -2.30
C ALA A 50 14.01 5.01 -2.66
N GLU A 51 13.58 6.16 -2.12
CA GLU A 51 12.27 6.76 -2.40
C GLU A 51 11.80 6.67 -3.86
N ALA A 52 10.48 6.46 -4.04
CA ALA A 52 9.82 6.57 -5.32
C ALA A 52 10.00 7.98 -5.90
N VAL A 53 10.76 8.09 -6.99
CA VAL A 53 11.02 9.36 -7.66
C VAL A 53 10.83 9.21 -9.16
N ALA A 54 10.60 10.31 -9.86
CA ALA A 54 10.50 10.29 -11.33
C ALA A 54 11.71 9.59 -11.98
N GLY A 55 12.91 9.72 -11.39
CA GLY A 55 14.14 9.08 -11.87
C GLY A 55 14.15 7.55 -11.81
N ASN A 56 13.32 6.91 -10.98
CA ASN A 56 13.14 5.45 -10.93
C ASN A 56 11.75 5.01 -11.41
N SER A 57 11.02 5.87 -12.12
CA SER A 57 9.64 5.58 -12.56
C SER A 57 8.70 5.23 -11.41
N TYR A 58 8.95 5.75 -10.20
CA TYR A 58 8.16 5.49 -9.00
C TYR A 58 8.04 4.00 -8.67
N ASN A 59 9.10 3.22 -8.90
CA ASN A 59 9.09 1.76 -8.77
C ASN A 59 9.63 1.23 -7.43
N SER A 60 9.85 2.11 -6.46
CA SER A 60 10.23 1.74 -5.09
C SER A 60 9.00 1.92 -4.20
N TYR A 61 8.49 0.80 -3.70
CA TYR A 61 7.24 0.72 -2.95
C TYR A 61 7.26 -0.43 -1.94
N ASP A 62 8.41 -1.05 -1.71
CA ASP A 62 8.59 -2.13 -0.75
C ASP A 62 10.01 -2.02 -0.19
N GLU A 63 10.15 -1.10 0.75
CA GLU A 63 11.41 -0.73 1.35
C GLU A 63 11.47 -1.20 2.78
N SER A 64 12.68 -1.47 3.25
CA SER A 64 12.87 -1.98 4.58
C SER A 64 14.02 -1.30 5.29
N VAL A 65 13.78 -0.88 6.53
CA VAL A 65 14.78 -0.35 7.45
C VAL A 65 14.90 -1.31 8.63
N ALA A 66 16.14 -1.69 8.96
CA ALA A 66 16.45 -2.59 10.06
C ALA A 66 17.28 -1.88 11.14
N LEU A 67 17.25 -2.43 12.35
CA LEU A 67 18.19 -2.05 13.39
C LEU A 67 19.62 -2.44 12.99
N ALA A 68 20.62 -1.71 13.50
CA ALA A 68 22.01 -2.08 13.29
C ALA A 68 22.30 -3.46 13.92
N ALA A 69 23.20 -4.24 13.32
CA ALA A 69 23.64 -5.52 13.87
C ALA A 69 24.17 -5.33 15.32
N SER A 70 23.86 -6.26 16.22
CA SER A 70 24.29 -6.24 17.62
C SER A 70 23.85 -5.01 18.43
N SER A 71 22.83 -4.27 17.97
CA SER A 71 22.35 -3.06 18.69
C SER A 71 21.24 -3.34 19.70
N LEU A 72 20.58 -4.50 19.63
CA LEU A 72 19.50 -4.89 20.53
C LEU A 72 19.71 -6.33 20.98
N GLY A 73 19.89 -6.53 22.28
CA GLY A 73 20.17 -7.83 22.86
C GLY A 73 19.26 -8.17 24.04
N VAL A 74 19.09 -9.47 24.27
CA VAL A 74 18.28 -10.01 25.37
C VAL A 74 19.10 -10.99 26.19
N THR A 75 18.92 -10.93 27.51
CA THR A 75 19.41 -11.94 28.44
C THR A 75 18.23 -12.56 29.18
N VAL A 76 18.38 -13.83 29.54
CA VAL A 76 17.41 -14.57 30.37
C VAL A 76 18.08 -14.87 31.70
N THR A 77 17.35 -14.64 32.79
CA THR A 77 17.79 -15.02 34.14
C THR A 77 16.95 -16.19 34.61
N LEU A 78 17.60 -17.31 34.92
CA LEU A 78 16.98 -18.45 35.57
C LEU A 78 17.19 -18.32 37.08
N ARG A 79 16.18 -18.69 37.86
CA ARG A 79 16.23 -18.75 39.32
C ARG A 79 15.70 -20.10 39.77
N ASP A 80 16.43 -20.81 40.63
CA ASP A 80 15.98 -22.09 41.17
C ASP A 80 15.30 -21.93 42.55
N GLY A 81 15.02 -23.07 43.19
CA GLY A 81 14.14 -23.15 44.36
C GLY A 81 14.68 -22.50 45.63
N ASP A 82 15.99 -22.29 45.74
CA ASP A 82 16.64 -21.63 46.88
C ASP A 82 17.15 -20.21 46.56
N ASN A 83 16.69 -19.63 45.44
CA ASN A 83 16.97 -18.26 44.99
C ASN A 83 18.37 -18.05 44.39
N ASP A 84 19.07 -19.11 44.01
CA ASP A 84 20.27 -18.95 43.20
C ASP A 84 19.87 -18.58 41.76
N THR A 85 20.62 -17.65 41.15
CA THR A 85 20.34 -17.16 39.80
C THR A 85 21.50 -17.39 38.86
N VAL A 86 21.21 -17.75 37.61
CA VAL A 86 22.17 -17.77 36.51
C VAL A 86 21.63 -16.95 35.34
N GLN A 87 22.48 -16.14 34.70
CA GLN A 87 22.12 -15.34 33.54
C GLN A 87 22.70 -15.94 32.26
N SER A 88 21.95 -15.89 31.17
CA SER A 88 22.44 -16.28 29.84
C SER A 88 23.47 -15.28 29.30
N ALA A 89 24.22 -15.70 28.27
CA ALA A 89 24.86 -14.75 27.39
C ALA A 89 23.81 -13.86 26.69
N THR A 90 24.21 -12.66 26.27
CA THR A 90 23.36 -11.77 25.47
C THR A 90 23.13 -12.38 24.09
N ALA A 91 21.87 -12.66 23.78
CA ALA A 91 21.45 -13.03 22.43
C ALA A 91 21.14 -11.76 21.63
N ASP A 92 21.75 -11.60 20.45
CA ASP A 92 21.41 -10.52 19.53
C ASP A 92 20.06 -10.79 18.87
N ILE A 93 19.15 -9.82 18.98
CA ILE A 93 17.81 -9.87 18.39
C ILE A 93 17.58 -8.71 17.42
N SER A 94 18.59 -7.90 17.10
CA SER A 94 18.39 -6.73 16.24
C SER A 94 17.82 -7.08 14.87
N GLY A 95 18.18 -8.25 14.33
CA GLY A 95 17.64 -8.78 13.08
C GLY A 95 16.16 -9.20 13.11
N GLN A 96 15.54 -9.26 14.29
CA GLN A 96 14.13 -9.59 14.47
C GLN A 96 13.21 -8.36 14.35
N VAL A 97 13.77 -7.15 14.39
CA VAL A 97 13.01 -5.91 14.30
C VAL A 97 13.33 -5.22 12.97
N ARG A 98 12.29 -5.00 12.18
CA ARG A 98 12.36 -4.41 10.85
C ARG A 98 11.10 -3.60 10.60
N PHE A 99 11.28 -2.42 10.02
CA PHE A 99 10.21 -1.51 9.65
C PHE A 99 10.11 -1.51 8.13
N ASN A 100 8.99 -1.99 7.62
CA ASN A 100 8.73 -2.00 6.19
C ASN A 100 7.86 -0.80 5.82
N ASP A 101 8.06 -0.27 4.64
CA ASP A 101 7.17 0.68 4.00
C ASP A 101 6.54 0.01 2.78
N ASP A 102 5.22 -0.10 2.81
CA ASP A 102 4.44 -0.70 1.73
C ASP A 102 3.80 0.45 0.92
N GLY A 103 4.01 0.45 -0.40
CA GLY A 103 3.39 1.41 -1.28
C GLY A 103 1.94 1.05 -1.64
N PRO A 104 1.13 2.04 -2.05
CA PRO A 104 -0.24 1.80 -2.49
C PRO A 104 -0.28 0.95 -3.76
N ARG A 105 -1.12 -0.09 -3.79
CA ARG A 105 -1.36 -0.92 -4.99
C ARG A 105 -2.77 -0.72 -5.55
N VAL A 106 -2.85 -0.14 -6.76
CA VAL A 106 -4.10 -0.03 -7.52
C VAL A 106 -4.15 -1.09 -8.61
N ALA A 107 -5.19 -1.93 -8.59
CA ALA A 107 -5.47 -2.89 -9.66
C ALA A 107 -6.80 -2.52 -10.32
N ILE A 108 -6.74 -2.12 -11.60
CA ILE A 108 -7.94 -1.84 -12.39
C ILE A 108 -8.24 -3.06 -13.25
N SER A 109 -9.41 -3.67 -13.03
CA SER A 109 -9.97 -4.68 -13.92
C SER A 109 -11.16 -4.09 -14.66
N VAL A 110 -11.22 -4.31 -15.97
CA VAL A 110 -12.39 -3.95 -16.77
C VAL A 110 -13.56 -4.82 -16.29
N ASN A 111 -14.61 -4.23 -15.72
CA ASN A 111 -15.88 -4.93 -15.61
C ASN A 111 -16.43 -5.00 -17.04
N SER A 112 -16.37 -6.18 -17.66
CA SER A 112 -16.82 -6.43 -19.03
C SER A 112 -18.34 -6.24 -19.26
N SER A 113 -19.07 -5.59 -18.34
CA SER A 113 -20.52 -5.37 -18.41
C SER A 113 -20.92 -3.95 -18.84
N ALA A 114 -20.01 -3.16 -19.42
CA ALA A 114 -20.38 -1.88 -20.01
C ALA A 114 -21.16 -2.11 -21.32
N VAL A 115 -22.49 -2.22 -21.21
CA VAL A 115 -23.40 -2.35 -22.37
C VAL A 115 -23.97 -0.98 -22.69
N ALA A 116 -23.61 -0.43 -23.85
CA ALA A 116 -24.29 0.72 -24.43
C ALA A 116 -25.47 0.21 -25.29
N GLY A 117 -26.69 0.41 -24.81
CA GLY A 117 -27.91 0.13 -25.56
C GLY A 117 -28.36 1.37 -26.32
N LEU A 118 -28.49 1.26 -27.65
CA LEU A 118 -29.25 2.19 -28.46
C LEU A 118 -30.53 1.47 -28.87
N ASP A 119 -31.67 1.91 -28.33
CA ASP A 119 -33.00 1.44 -28.71
C ASP A 119 -33.56 2.36 -29.77
N GLU A 120 -33.51 1.90 -31.03
CA GLU A 120 -34.24 2.53 -32.10
C GLU A 120 -35.11 1.46 -32.72
N SER A 121 -36.41 1.54 -32.45
CA SER A 121 -37.39 0.90 -33.29
C SER A 121 -37.09 1.23 -34.76
N GLY A 122 -36.74 0.21 -35.58
CA GLY A 122 -36.68 0.24 -37.06
C GLY A 122 -35.64 -0.71 -37.71
N ALA A 123 -35.96 -1.21 -38.92
CA ALA A 123 -35.72 -2.60 -39.38
C ALA A 123 -34.28 -3.17 -39.52
N SER A 124 -34.24 -4.50 -39.39
CA SER A 124 -33.10 -5.44 -39.30
C SER A 124 -31.92 -5.26 -40.28
N GLY A 125 -30.73 -5.09 -39.69
CA GLY A 125 -29.45 -5.56 -40.20
C GLY A 125 -28.68 -6.29 -39.09
N THR A 126 -27.73 -7.16 -39.42
CA THR A 126 -26.94 -7.89 -38.43
C THR A 126 -26.07 -6.92 -37.65
N ALA A 127 -26.50 -6.53 -36.45
CA ALA A 127 -25.67 -5.81 -35.51
C ALA A 127 -24.47 -6.69 -35.14
N THR A 128 -23.25 -6.20 -35.35
CA THR A 128 -22.02 -6.81 -34.81
C THR A 128 -21.86 -6.59 -33.31
N LEU A 129 -22.80 -5.87 -32.70
CA LEU A 129 -22.85 -5.60 -31.27
C LEU A 129 -23.77 -6.62 -30.60
N ASP A 130 -23.18 -7.44 -29.72
CA ASP A 130 -23.93 -8.33 -28.84
C ASP A 130 -24.65 -7.51 -27.77
N THR A 131 -25.97 -7.68 -27.67
CA THR A 131 -26.86 -6.96 -26.77
C THR A 131 -27.30 -7.83 -25.59
N GLY A 132 -26.75 -9.04 -25.47
CA GLY A 132 -27.13 -10.00 -24.44
C GLY A 132 -28.62 -10.33 -24.49
N ALA A 133 -29.28 -10.27 -23.33
CA ALA A 133 -30.69 -10.65 -23.18
C ALA A 133 -31.71 -9.57 -23.60
N VAL A 134 -31.27 -8.43 -24.13
CA VAL A 134 -32.17 -7.31 -24.47
C VAL A 134 -32.84 -7.54 -25.83
N VAL A 135 -34.18 -7.51 -25.85
CA VAL A 135 -35.00 -7.67 -27.07
C VAL A 135 -35.00 -6.37 -27.88
N LYS A 136 -34.78 -6.46 -29.20
CA LYS A 136 -34.67 -5.31 -30.13
C LYS A 136 -36.04 -4.81 -30.61
N GLY A 137 -36.22 -3.49 -30.78
CA GLY A 137 -37.46 -2.86 -31.28
C GLY A 137 -37.59 -2.75 -32.82
N ASN A 138 -38.78 -2.38 -33.35
CA ASN A 138 -39.06 -2.13 -34.78
C ASN A 138 -39.98 -0.90 -35.01
N ASP A 139 -39.74 -0.07 -36.04
CA ASP A 139 -40.51 1.13 -36.45
C ASP A 139 -41.16 0.90 -37.81
N PRO A 140 -42.49 1.01 -37.91
CA PRO A 140 -43.27 0.71 -39.11
C PRO A 140 -43.27 1.81 -40.19
N ASP A 141 -42.76 3.02 -39.94
CA ASP A 141 -43.00 4.19 -40.82
C ASP A 141 -41.81 4.55 -41.75
N VAL A 142 -40.72 3.79 -41.76
CA VAL A 142 -39.51 4.07 -42.56
C VAL A 142 -39.26 3.01 -43.64
N SER A 143 -39.16 3.44 -44.91
CA SER A 143 -38.85 2.60 -46.08
C SER A 143 -37.39 2.76 -46.53
N GLY A 144 -36.59 1.70 -46.46
CA GLY A 144 -35.20 1.67 -46.95
C GLY A 144 -34.30 0.79 -46.08
N ALA A 145 -33.07 0.53 -46.54
CA ALA A 145 -32.06 -0.22 -45.78
C ALA A 145 -30.94 0.71 -45.30
N GLY A 146 -30.68 0.76 -43.99
CA GLY A 146 -29.63 1.58 -43.37
C GLY A 146 -29.85 1.78 -41.87
N TYR A 147 -28.85 2.33 -41.16
CA TYR A 147 -28.98 2.70 -39.74
C TYR A 147 -29.86 3.94 -39.59
N ILE A 148 -30.88 3.86 -38.72
CA ILE A 148 -31.78 4.98 -38.40
C ILE A 148 -31.11 6.02 -37.49
N SER A 149 -30.22 5.61 -36.60
CA SER A 149 -29.23 6.49 -35.94
C SER A 149 -27.92 5.77 -35.64
N LYS A 150 -26.86 6.56 -35.45
CA LYS A 150 -25.52 6.11 -35.03
C LYS A 150 -25.05 6.95 -33.85
N ALA A 151 -24.49 6.31 -32.83
CA ALA A 151 -23.68 6.97 -31.82
C ALA A 151 -22.26 6.41 -31.94
N SER A 152 -21.30 7.26 -32.30
CA SER A 152 -19.88 6.92 -32.32
C SER A 152 -19.18 7.74 -31.24
N SER A 153 -18.50 7.08 -30.33
CA SER A 153 -17.54 7.76 -29.47
C SER A 153 -16.22 7.91 -30.23
N ASN A 154 -15.69 9.13 -30.31
CA ASN A 154 -14.33 9.40 -30.78
C ASN A 154 -13.27 9.20 -29.68
N GLY A 155 -13.68 8.75 -28.48
CA GLY A 155 -12.83 8.53 -27.32
C GLY A 155 -13.29 7.35 -26.46
N ALA A 156 -12.65 7.14 -25.31
CA ALA A 156 -13.02 6.05 -24.41
C ALA A 156 -14.39 6.31 -23.77
N VAL A 157 -15.26 5.28 -23.76
CA VAL A 157 -16.58 5.30 -23.09
C VAL A 157 -16.42 5.37 -21.56
N VAL A 158 -15.29 4.88 -21.06
CA VAL A 158 -14.83 5.08 -19.69
C VAL A 158 -13.63 6.00 -19.75
N THR A 159 -13.76 7.22 -19.24
CA THR A 159 -12.63 8.13 -19.01
C THR A 159 -12.35 8.15 -17.51
N LEU A 160 -11.15 7.73 -17.12
CA LEU A 160 -10.66 7.85 -15.75
C LEU A 160 -10.30 9.32 -15.51
N THR A 161 -11.18 10.08 -14.85
CA THR A 161 -10.94 11.50 -14.54
C THR A 161 -10.24 11.71 -13.21
N THR A 162 -10.22 10.70 -12.34
CA THR A 162 -9.42 10.67 -11.12
C THR A 162 -8.94 9.25 -10.90
N GLU A 163 -7.69 8.98 -11.25
CA GLU A 163 -6.96 7.99 -10.47
C GLU A 163 -6.88 8.57 -9.04
N ALA A 164 -7.07 7.74 -8.02
CA ALA A 164 -6.71 8.15 -6.67
C ALA A 164 -5.18 8.17 -6.62
N TYR A 165 -4.60 9.26 -7.12
CA TYR A 165 -3.17 9.52 -6.98
C TYR A 165 -2.86 9.61 -5.49
N GLY A 166 -1.71 9.09 -5.07
CA GLY A 166 -1.26 9.16 -3.69
C GLY A 166 -1.03 10.60 -3.23
N ALA A 167 -0.30 10.78 -2.14
CA ALA A 167 0.03 12.12 -1.64
C ALA A 167 0.81 13.00 -2.64
N ASP A 168 1.33 12.42 -3.72
CA ASP A 168 2.10 13.05 -4.81
C ASP A 168 1.26 13.58 -5.99
N GLY A 169 -0.03 13.24 -6.07
CA GLY A 169 -0.94 13.78 -7.08
C GLY A 169 -0.66 13.29 -8.52
N ALA A 170 -1.44 13.81 -9.48
CA ALA A 170 -1.39 13.36 -10.88
C ALA A 170 -0.05 13.70 -11.56
N ALA A 171 0.41 12.81 -12.44
CA ALA A 171 1.57 13.09 -13.28
C ALA A 171 1.35 14.36 -14.13
N VAL A 172 2.31 15.30 -14.09
CA VAL A 172 2.28 16.51 -14.94
C VAL A 172 2.40 16.11 -16.41
N ALA A 173 1.51 16.64 -17.24
CA ALA A 173 1.47 16.34 -18.67
C ALA A 173 2.79 16.71 -19.37
N GLY A 174 3.38 15.76 -20.11
CA GLY A 174 4.58 15.97 -20.93
C GLY A 174 5.86 15.30 -20.40
N SER A 175 5.79 14.59 -19.28
CA SER A 175 6.86 13.68 -18.86
C SER A 175 6.95 12.52 -19.84
N LYS A 176 7.91 12.56 -20.77
CA LYS A 176 8.40 11.33 -21.42
C LYS A 176 9.24 10.53 -20.43
#